data_AF-A0A3N5VCM3-F1
#
_entry.id   AF-A0A3N5VCM3-F1
#
_cell.length_a   1.000
_cell.length_b   1.000
_cell.length_c   1.000
_cell.angle_alpha   90.00
_cell.angle_beta   90.00
_cell.angle_gamma   90.00
#
_symmetry.space_group_name_H-M   'P 1'
#
loop_
_entity.id
_entity.type
_entity.pdbx_description
1 polymer ?
#
loop_
_entity_poly.entity_id
_entity_poly.type
_entity_poly.pdbx_seq_one_letter_code
_entity_poly.pdbx_strand_id
1 'polypeptide(L)'
;MLYFSHSFTTSMEPNRDISPFESILWRGFVLPGHEACRLFSQDARWHLEGTAVFSHEQQPCRLDYQVLCDAAWRTLSTSVEGWVGNTVIAIQIKTDANGHWWLNEVEQPDVTGYIDIDLNFSPSTNLLPIRRLNLAIGQKADVKAAWLRFPSFHLEPFPQQYHRLEENIYRYESAGGQFVADLTVNRSGFVVDYPGIWQAEAAE
;
A
#
# COMPACT_ATOMS: atom_id res chain seq x y z
N MET A 1 22.37 -24.78 49.17
CA MET A 1 22.59 -24.08 47.88
C MET A 1 21.26 -23.50 47.48
N LEU A 2 21.13 -22.17 47.50
CA LEU A 2 19.87 -21.44 47.35
C LEU A 2 19.39 -21.50 45.89
N TYR A 3 18.16 -21.96 45.64
CA TYR A 3 17.50 -21.81 44.35
C TYR A 3 16.89 -20.41 44.30
N PHE A 4 17.40 -19.55 43.42
CA PHE A 4 16.74 -18.29 43.06
C PHE A 4 15.65 -18.57 42.03
N SER A 5 14.40 -18.48 42.46
CA SER A 5 13.23 -18.37 41.60
C SER A 5 13.22 -17.00 40.92
N HIS A 6 13.38 -16.95 39.60
CA HIS A 6 13.01 -15.77 38.80
C HIS A 6 11.76 -16.12 38.00
N SER A 7 10.61 -15.80 38.59
CA SER A 7 9.35 -15.72 37.87
C SER A 7 9.41 -14.48 36.98
N PHE A 8 9.62 -14.66 35.68
CA PHE A 8 9.34 -13.62 34.69
C PHE A 8 7.83 -13.57 34.50
N THR A 9 7.16 -12.75 35.30
CA THR A 9 5.84 -12.22 34.94
C THR A 9 6.05 -11.22 33.81
N THR A 10 5.90 -11.67 32.57
CA THR A 10 5.66 -10.76 31.45
C THR A 10 4.24 -10.22 31.63
N SER A 11 4.14 -9.03 32.21
CA SER A 11 2.92 -8.24 32.15
C SER A 11 2.64 -7.94 30.68
N MET A 12 1.70 -8.68 30.08
CA MET A 12 1.04 -8.23 28.86
C MET A 12 0.27 -6.97 29.24
N GLU A 13 0.81 -5.81 28.88
CA GLU A 13 0.03 -4.59 28.92
C GLU A 13 -1.20 -4.76 28.01
N PRO A 14 -2.38 -4.25 28.43
CA PRO A 14 -3.59 -4.38 27.67
C PRO A 14 -3.40 -3.77 26.27
N ASN A 15 -3.81 -4.57 25.28
CA ASN A 15 -3.78 -4.31 23.85
C ASN A 15 -4.13 -2.83 23.56
N ARG A 16 -3.18 -2.10 22.94
CA ARG A 16 -3.49 -0.79 22.32
C ARG A 16 -4.71 -0.98 21.44
N ASP A 17 -5.64 -0.03 21.45
CA ASP A 17 -6.92 -0.11 20.72
C ASP A 17 -6.69 -0.35 19.21
N ILE A 18 -6.57 -1.62 18.81
CA ILE A 18 -6.54 -2.01 17.41
C ILE A 18 -7.98 -2.05 16.93
N SER A 19 -8.32 -1.16 16.00
CA SER A 19 -9.61 -1.18 15.32
C SER A 19 -9.77 -2.48 14.51
N PRO A 20 -11.00 -2.92 14.19
CA PRO A 20 -11.21 -4.15 13.43
C PRO A 20 -10.35 -4.18 12.16
N PHE A 21 -9.74 -5.34 11.93
CA PHE A 21 -8.94 -5.61 10.73
C PHE A 21 -9.88 -5.89 9.56
N GLU A 22 -9.64 -5.23 8.44
CA GLU A 22 -10.23 -5.59 7.15
C GLU A 22 -9.16 -6.31 6.34
N SER A 23 -9.53 -7.35 5.60
CA SER A 23 -8.55 -8.14 4.86
C SER A 23 -9.06 -8.57 3.50
N ILE A 24 -8.13 -8.81 2.60
CA ILE A 24 -8.44 -9.10 1.20
C ILE A 24 -7.34 -9.94 0.55
N LEU A 25 -7.76 -10.86 -0.31
CA LEU A 25 -6.91 -11.66 -1.17
C LEU A 25 -7.24 -11.32 -2.62
N TRP A 26 -6.22 -10.93 -3.38
CA TRP A 26 -6.33 -10.71 -4.80
C TRP A 26 -5.60 -11.77 -5.61
N ARG A 27 -6.10 -11.99 -6.83
CA ARG A 27 -5.39 -12.64 -7.92
C ARG A 27 -4.96 -11.59 -8.94
N GLY A 28 -3.69 -11.63 -9.32
CA GLY A 28 -3.10 -10.76 -10.36
C GLY A 28 -3.10 -11.43 -11.74
N PHE A 29 -3.35 -10.63 -12.79
CA PHE A 29 -3.33 -11.09 -14.18
C PHE A 29 -2.10 -10.63 -14.96
N VAL A 30 -1.59 -9.41 -14.67
CA VAL A 30 -0.39 -8.85 -15.32
C VAL A 30 0.89 -9.39 -14.69
N LEU A 31 0.92 -9.46 -13.35
CA LEU A 31 1.91 -10.21 -12.58
C LEU A 31 1.19 -11.46 -12.04
N PRO A 32 1.22 -12.60 -12.74
CA PRO A 32 0.42 -13.77 -12.37
C PRO A 32 0.81 -14.27 -10.99
N GLY A 33 -0.14 -14.24 -10.05
CA GLY A 33 0.11 -14.48 -8.65
C GLY A 33 -1.03 -14.03 -7.77
N HIS A 34 -0.75 -13.89 -6.47
CA HIS A 34 -1.70 -13.43 -5.48
C HIS A 34 -1.08 -12.39 -4.56
N GLU A 35 -1.93 -11.58 -3.96
CA GLU A 35 -1.55 -10.70 -2.87
C GLU A 35 -2.58 -10.83 -1.76
N ALA A 36 -2.11 -11.04 -0.53
CA ALA A 36 -2.92 -10.91 0.67
C ALA A 36 -2.56 -9.60 1.37
N CYS A 37 -3.57 -8.85 1.81
CA CYS A 37 -3.40 -7.59 2.50
C CYS A 37 -4.39 -7.45 3.66
N ARG A 38 -3.96 -6.74 4.69
CA ARG A 38 -4.78 -6.32 5.82
C ARG A 38 -4.63 -4.82 6.07
N LEU A 39 -5.72 -4.22 6.47
CA LEU A 39 -5.82 -2.84 6.94
C LEU A 39 -6.22 -2.83 8.40
N PHE A 40 -5.55 -2.02 9.21
CA PHE A 40 -5.95 -1.75 10.59
C PHE A 40 -5.49 -0.37 11.03
N SER A 41 -5.98 0.09 12.18
CA SER A 41 -5.45 1.29 12.83
C SER A 41 -4.90 0.98 14.22
N GLN A 42 -3.82 1.67 14.57
CA GLN A 42 -3.16 1.62 15.87
C GLN A 42 -2.62 3.02 16.19
N ASP A 43 -2.80 3.51 17.42
CA ASP A 43 -2.28 4.82 17.86
C ASP A 43 -2.65 5.99 16.91
N ALA A 44 -3.90 5.97 16.40
CA ALA A 44 -4.44 6.91 15.41
C ALA A 44 -3.68 6.96 14.06
N ARG A 45 -3.00 5.87 13.70
CA ARG A 45 -2.34 5.68 12.40
C ARG A 45 -2.97 4.52 11.65
N TRP A 46 -2.95 4.59 10.33
CA TRP A 46 -3.39 3.50 9.47
C TRP A 46 -2.21 2.65 9.04
N HIS A 47 -2.39 1.35 9.09
CA HIS A 47 -1.40 0.35 8.72
C HIS A 47 -1.97 -0.51 7.62
N LEU A 48 -1.26 -0.56 6.50
CA LEU A 48 -1.50 -1.48 5.41
C LEU A 48 -0.36 -2.47 5.36
N GLU A 49 -0.64 -3.75 5.53
CA GLU A 49 0.39 -4.80 5.52
C GLU A 49 -0.03 -5.90 4.58
N GLY A 50 0.91 -6.38 3.75
CA GLY A 50 0.60 -7.45 2.82
C GLY A 50 1.80 -8.20 2.32
N THR A 51 1.52 -9.29 1.62
CA THR A 51 2.49 -10.12 0.94
C THR A 51 2.00 -10.40 -0.47
N ALA A 52 2.78 -9.99 -1.46
CA ALA A 52 2.58 -10.32 -2.87
C ALA A 52 3.48 -11.50 -3.26
N VAL A 53 2.90 -12.58 -3.81
CA VAL A 53 3.60 -13.74 -4.36
C VAL A 53 3.19 -13.91 -5.81
N PHE A 54 4.14 -13.74 -6.74
CA PHE A 54 3.84 -13.73 -8.17
C PHE A 54 5.04 -14.18 -9.01
N SER A 55 4.80 -14.38 -10.31
CA SER A 55 5.83 -14.69 -11.29
C SER A 55 6.20 -13.42 -12.09
N HIS A 56 7.50 -13.17 -12.24
CA HIS A 56 8.02 -12.12 -13.12
C HIS A 56 9.21 -12.67 -13.91
N GLU A 57 9.18 -12.57 -15.24
CA GLU A 57 10.23 -13.12 -16.12
C GLU A 57 10.62 -14.58 -15.79
N GLN A 58 9.61 -15.42 -15.49
CA GLN A 58 9.77 -16.82 -15.06
C GLN A 58 10.52 -17.01 -13.73
N GLN A 59 10.71 -15.95 -12.95
CA GLN A 59 11.26 -15.99 -11.60
C GLN A 59 10.17 -15.92 -10.54
N PRO A 60 10.26 -16.72 -9.46
CA PRO A 60 9.37 -16.59 -8.32
C PRO A 60 9.71 -15.30 -7.55
N CYS A 61 8.68 -14.54 -7.21
CA CYS A 61 8.79 -13.31 -6.43
C CYS A 61 7.98 -13.45 -5.14
N ARG A 62 8.51 -12.89 -4.06
CA ARG A 62 7.77 -12.65 -2.82
C ARG A 62 8.17 -11.30 -2.27
N LEU A 63 7.21 -10.41 -2.08
CA LEU A 63 7.41 -9.08 -1.51
C LEU A 63 6.43 -8.90 -0.35
N ASP A 64 6.95 -8.84 0.87
CA ASP A 64 6.22 -8.36 2.03
C ASP A 64 6.34 -6.84 2.07
N TYR A 65 5.25 -6.16 2.40
CA TYR A 65 5.26 -4.72 2.55
C TYR A 65 4.48 -4.27 3.78
N GLN A 66 4.87 -3.09 4.27
CA GLN A 66 4.10 -2.33 5.26
C GLN A 66 4.06 -0.88 4.80
N VAL A 67 2.87 -0.27 4.81
CA VAL A 67 2.67 1.16 4.60
C VAL A 67 2.04 1.73 5.86
N LEU A 68 2.72 2.72 6.45
CA LEU A 68 2.23 3.46 7.59
C LEU A 68 1.73 4.81 7.12
N CYS A 69 0.51 5.18 7.52
CA CYS A 69 -0.07 6.48 7.25
C CYS A 69 -0.49 7.20 8.53
N ASP A 70 -0.55 8.53 8.47
CA ASP A 70 -1.16 9.33 9.53
C ASP A 70 -2.69 9.16 9.57
N ALA A 71 -3.35 9.78 10.56
CA ALA A 71 -4.80 9.74 10.70
C ALA A 71 -5.57 10.27 9.46
N ALA A 72 -4.91 11.10 8.64
CA ALA A 72 -5.44 11.69 7.42
C ALA A 72 -5.04 10.91 6.16
N TRP A 73 -4.58 9.65 6.30
CA TRP A 73 -4.20 8.75 5.22
C TRP A 73 -2.98 9.20 4.40
N ARG A 74 -2.17 10.13 4.91
CA ARG A 74 -0.91 10.53 4.24
C ARG A 74 0.17 9.52 4.60
N THR A 75 0.96 9.13 3.61
CA THR A 75 2.07 8.18 3.84
C THR A 75 3.07 8.80 4.82
N LEU A 76 3.56 8.00 5.77
CA LEU A 76 4.65 8.35 6.69
C LEU A 76 5.90 7.51 6.39
N SER A 77 5.70 6.21 6.17
CA SER A 77 6.78 5.29 5.81
C SER A 77 6.25 4.09 5.04
N THR A 78 7.16 3.44 4.31
CA THR A 78 6.90 2.17 3.64
C THR A 78 8.13 1.28 3.75
N SER A 79 7.95 0.00 4.03
CA SER A 79 9.01 -1.00 3.90
C SER A 79 8.60 -2.07 2.90
N VAL A 80 9.54 -2.56 2.12
CA VAL A 80 9.37 -3.73 1.25
C VAL A 80 10.55 -4.68 1.44
N GLU A 81 10.28 -5.92 1.78
CA GLU A 81 11.28 -6.96 1.99
C GLU A 81 10.91 -8.24 1.25
N GLY A 82 11.90 -9.00 0.80
CA GLY A 82 11.67 -10.28 0.15
C GLY A 82 12.68 -10.58 -0.94
N TRP A 83 12.22 -11.10 -2.07
CA TRP A 83 13.09 -11.51 -3.17
C TRP A 83 12.39 -11.56 -4.53
N VAL A 84 13.18 -11.37 -5.58
CA VAL A 84 12.85 -11.59 -6.98
C VAL A 84 13.87 -12.57 -7.54
N GLY A 85 13.48 -13.81 -7.80
CA GLY A 85 14.43 -14.89 -8.10
C GLY A 85 15.44 -15.06 -6.96
N ASN A 86 16.72 -14.87 -7.26
CA ASN A 86 17.80 -14.94 -6.26
C ASN A 86 18.20 -13.57 -5.67
N THR A 87 17.57 -12.48 -6.11
CA THR A 87 17.90 -11.13 -5.66
C THR A 87 17.08 -10.80 -4.42
N VAL A 88 17.75 -10.55 -3.29
CA VAL A 88 17.11 -10.09 -2.05
C VAL A 88 16.71 -8.62 -2.19
N ILE A 89 15.51 -8.30 -1.76
CA ILE A 89 14.95 -6.94 -1.72
C ILE A 89 14.83 -6.51 -0.26
N ALA A 90 15.33 -5.31 0.04
CA ALA A 90 15.18 -4.64 1.33
C ALA A 90 15.12 -3.12 1.07
N ILE A 91 13.92 -2.57 1.23
CA ILE A 91 13.60 -1.18 0.92
C ILE A 91 12.96 -0.55 2.14
N GLN A 92 13.45 0.63 2.50
CA GLN A 92 12.84 1.53 3.45
C GLN A 92 12.61 2.88 2.81
N ILE A 93 11.39 3.36 2.91
CA ILE A 93 10.95 4.65 2.43
C ILE A 93 10.38 5.42 3.62
N LYS A 94 10.76 6.69 3.75
CA LYS A 94 10.23 7.61 4.76
C LYS A 94 9.96 8.96 4.15
N THR A 95 9.00 9.68 4.72
CA THR A 95 8.73 11.08 4.38
C THR A 95 8.69 11.94 5.64
N ASP A 96 9.03 13.22 5.51
CA ASP A 96 8.97 14.20 6.60
C ASP A 96 7.74 15.11 6.50
N ALA A 97 7.55 15.97 7.51
CA ALA A 97 6.43 16.92 7.52
C ALA A 97 6.51 18.00 6.42
N ASN A 98 7.67 18.16 5.78
CA ASN A 98 7.86 19.08 4.65
C ASN A 98 7.63 18.39 3.30
N GLY A 99 7.37 17.07 3.30
CA GLY A 99 7.14 16.27 2.11
C GLY A 99 8.42 15.87 1.39
N HIS A 100 9.59 15.89 2.03
CA HIS A 100 10.79 15.26 1.49
C HIS A 100 10.68 13.75 1.63
N TRP A 101 11.25 13.01 0.69
CA TRP A 101 11.22 11.55 0.67
C TRP A 101 12.65 10.98 0.65
N TRP A 102 12.84 9.85 1.32
CA TRP A 102 14.09 9.10 1.28
C TRP A 102 13.80 7.65 0.92
N LEU A 103 14.65 7.07 0.08
CA LEU A 103 14.71 5.65 -0.25
C LEU A 103 16.05 5.12 0.25
N ASN A 104 16.03 4.21 1.22
CA ASN A 104 17.24 3.65 1.86
C ASN A 104 18.24 4.75 2.27
N GLU A 105 17.75 5.75 3.00
CA GLU A 105 18.51 6.94 3.46
C GLU A 105 18.98 7.91 2.36
N VAL A 106 18.72 7.62 1.08
CA VAL A 106 19.03 8.52 -0.03
C VAL A 106 17.81 9.38 -0.36
N GLU A 107 17.97 10.70 -0.28
CA GLU A 107 16.92 11.67 -0.60
C GLU A 107 16.44 11.54 -2.06
N GLN A 108 15.14 11.68 -2.27
CA GLN A 108 14.46 11.56 -3.57
C GLN A 108 13.79 12.90 -3.94
N PRO A 109 14.55 13.87 -4.46
CA PRO A 109 14.06 15.24 -4.66
C PRO A 109 12.92 15.31 -5.69
N ASP A 110 12.88 14.41 -6.67
CA ASP A 110 11.90 14.43 -7.76
C ASP A 110 10.46 14.19 -7.27
N VAL A 111 10.30 13.51 -6.13
CA VAL A 111 8.98 13.23 -5.51
C VAL A 111 8.71 14.12 -4.29
N THR A 112 9.43 15.24 -4.14
CA THR A 112 9.17 16.19 -3.06
C THR A 112 7.75 16.76 -3.15
N GLY A 113 7.04 16.76 -2.02
CA GLY A 113 5.65 17.24 -1.91
C GLY A 113 4.59 16.26 -2.41
N TYR A 114 4.98 15.04 -2.77
CA TYR A 114 4.06 13.94 -3.07
C TYR A 114 3.54 13.34 -1.75
N ILE A 115 2.32 12.80 -1.76
CA ILE A 115 1.58 12.46 -0.51
C ILE A 115 1.42 10.95 -0.34
N ASP A 116 1.11 10.26 -1.43
CA ASP A 116 0.79 8.83 -1.40
C ASP A 116 1.98 8.03 -1.94
N ILE A 117 2.31 6.90 -1.31
CA ILE A 117 3.13 5.87 -1.95
C ILE A 117 2.24 5.08 -2.93
N ASP A 118 2.79 4.72 -4.09
CA ASP A 118 2.18 3.75 -5.01
C ASP A 118 3.15 2.59 -5.21
N LEU A 119 2.70 1.37 -4.90
CA LEU A 119 3.48 0.16 -5.11
C LEU A 119 3.07 -0.47 -6.45
N ASN A 120 3.92 -0.39 -7.46
CA ASN A 120 3.56 -0.84 -8.81
C ASN A 120 3.07 -2.30 -8.88
N PHE A 121 3.57 -3.16 -7.99
CA PHE A 121 3.25 -4.58 -7.95
C PHE A 121 1.95 -4.90 -7.17
N SER A 122 1.22 -3.90 -6.66
CA SER A 122 0.11 -4.08 -5.73
C SER A 122 -1.09 -3.17 -6.04
N PRO A 123 -2.35 -3.66 -5.91
CA PRO A 123 -3.53 -2.80 -5.98
C PRO A 123 -3.83 -2.09 -4.64
N SER A 124 -3.14 -2.47 -3.56
CA SER A 124 -3.47 -2.06 -2.20
C SER A 124 -3.32 -0.55 -2.01
N THR A 125 -2.34 0.09 -2.67
CA THR A 125 -2.06 1.52 -2.52
C THR A 125 -3.09 2.44 -3.17
N ASN A 126 -3.98 1.92 -4.04
CA ASN A 126 -5.14 2.68 -4.53
C ASN A 126 -6.08 3.10 -3.38
N LEU A 127 -6.08 2.36 -2.27
CA LEU A 127 -6.85 2.65 -1.07
C LEU A 127 -6.52 4.04 -0.49
N LEU A 128 -5.24 4.44 -0.53
CA LEU A 128 -4.74 5.65 0.14
C LEU A 128 -5.42 6.91 -0.39
N PRO A 129 -5.35 7.25 -1.70
CA PRO A 129 -6.02 8.42 -2.23
C PRO A 129 -7.55 8.32 -2.12
N ILE A 130 -8.13 7.12 -2.26
CA ILE A 130 -9.59 6.92 -2.13
C ILE A 130 -10.08 7.36 -0.75
N ARG A 131 -9.38 6.93 0.31
CA ARG A 131 -9.70 7.28 1.70
C ARG A 131 -9.34 8.72 2.04
N ARG A 132 -8.14 9.17 1.62
CA ARG A 132 -7.64 10.53 1.89
C ARG A 132 -8.50 11.62 1.28
N LEU A 133 -8.91 11.42 0.02
CA LEU A 133 -9.71 12.40 -0.71
C LEU A 133 -11.19 12.34 -0.33
N ASN A 134 -11.70 11.15 0.02
CA ASN A 134 -13.10 10.91 0.38
C ASN A 134 -14.09 11.64 -0.55
N LEU A 135 -13.84 11.52 -1.86
CA LEU A 135 -14.59 12.25 -2.89
C LEU A 135 -16.09 11.97 -2.78
N ALA A 136 -16.91 13.00 -2.95
CA ALA A 136 -18.33 12.80 -3.21
C ALA A 136 -18.54 12.24 -4.64
N ILE A 137 -19.67 11.57 -4.88
CA ILE A 137 -20.03 11.10 -6.22
C ILE A 137 -20.06 12.28 -7.20
N GLY A 138 -19.42 12.11 -8.36
CA GLY A 138 -19.21 13.13 -9.39
C GLY A 138 -17.99 14.03 -9.15
N GLN A 139 -17.29 13.92 -8.02
CA GLN A 139 -16.07 14.69 -7.78
C GLN A 139 -14.84 13.99 -8.35
N LYS A 140 -13.90 14.82 -8.79
CA LYS A 140 -12.65 14.42 -9.42
C LYS A 140 -11.49 15.20 -8.78
N ALA A 141 -10.37 14.53 -8.58
CA ALA A 141 -9.17 15.15 -8.01
C ALA A 141 -7.89 14.55 -8.58
N ASP A 142 -6.87 15.40 -8.72
CA ASP A 142 -5.50 15.00 -9.05
C ASP A 142 -4.80 14.43 -7.82
N VAL A 143 -3.99 13.41 -8.04
CA VAL A 143 -3.20 12.72 -7.03
C VAL A 143 -1.74 12.72 -7.47
N LYS A 144 -0.85 13.01 -6.52
CA LYS A 144 0.60 12.96 -6.69
C LYS A 144 1.14 11.81 -5.85
N ALA A 145 1.44 10.70 -6.50
CA ALA A 145 2.00 9.51 -5.85
C ALA A 145 3.50 9.35 -6.12
N ALA A 146 4.27 9.04 -5.08
CA ALA A 146 5.64 8.58 -5.20
C ALA A 146 5.58 7.10 -5.60
N TRP A 147 5.89 6.80 -6.86
CA TRP A 147 5.67 5.48 -7.42
C TRP A 147 6.91 4.62 -7.29
N LEU A 148 6.84 3.57 -6.47
CA LEU A 148 7.88 2.56 -6.37
C LEU A 148 7.74 1.60 -7.55
N ARG A 149 8.59 1.81 -8.54
CA ARG A 149 8.65 1.00 -9.76
C ARG A 149 8.99 -0.45 -9.41
N PHE A 150 8.36 -1.38 -10.12
CA PHE A 150 8.82 -2.76 -10.20
C PHE A 150 9.24 -3.07 -11.65
N PRO A 151 10.34 -3.81 -11.90
CA PRO A 151 11.24 -4.46 -10.94
C PRO A 151 12.44 -3.60 -10.50
N SER A 152 12.53 -2.32 -10.89
CA SER A 152 13.72 -1.48 -10.63
C SER A 152 13.81 -0.91 -9.22
N PHE A 153 12.67 -0.79 -8.51
CA PHE A 153 12.56 -0.22 -7.16
C PHE A 153 13.08 1.21 -7.02
N HIS A 154 12.98 2.01 -8.09
CA HIS A 154 13.16 3.46 -8.04
C HIS A 154 11.85 4.15 -7.67
N LEU A 155 11.94 5.27 -6.95
CA LEU A 155 10.82 6.17 -6.73
C LEU A 155 10.75 7.18 -7.88
N GLU A 156 9.60 7.25 -8.53
CA GLU A 156 9.34 8.16 -9.65
C GLU A 156 8.11 9.03 -9.39
N PRO A 157 8.08 10.28 -9.92
CA PRO A 157 6.87 11.09 -9.93
C PRO A 157 5.75 10.42 -10.72
N PHE A 158 4.60 10.20 -10.09
CA PHE A 158 3.46 9.56 -10.76
C PHE A 158 2.17 10.36 -10.57
N PRO A 159 1.87 11.28 -11.51
CA PRO A 159 0.60 11.97 -11.56
C PRO A 159 -0.53 11.00 -11.91
N GLN A 160 -1.57 11.04 -11.09
CA GLN A 160 -2.75 10.22 -11.19
C GLN A 160 -4.00 11.10 -11.06
N GLN A 161 -5.16 10.53 -11.39
CA GLN A 161 -6.42 11.20 -11.22
C GLN A 161 -7.50 10.20 -10.81
N TYR A 162 -8.33 10.58 -9.85
CA TYR A 162 -9.45 9.78 -9.39
C TYR A 162 -10.74 10.57 -9.56
N HIS A 163 -11.76 9.93 -10.13
CA HIS A 163 -13.11 10.44 -10.26
C HIS A 163 -14.09 9.43 -9.70
N ARG A 164 -14.81 9.78 -8.64
CA ARG A 164 -15.83 8.89 -8.06
C ARG A 164 -17.08 8.92 -8.92
N LEU A 165 -17.32 7.88 -9.71
CA LEU A 165 -18.44 7.80 -10.64
C LEU A 165 -19.74 7.40 -9.94
N GLU A 166 -19.64 6.45 -9.01
CA GLU A 166 -20.76 5.88 -8.26
C GLU A 166 -20.32 5.61 -6.81
N GLU A 167 -21.20 5.03 -6.00
CA GLU A 167 -20.91 4.75 -4.58
C GLU A 167 -19.60 3.97 -4.41
N ASN A 168 -19.37 2.97 -5.26
CA ASN A 168 -18.24 2.05 -5.16
C ASN A 168 -17.40 1.96 -6.45
N ILE A 169 -17.54 2.93 -7.36
CA ILE A 169 -16.80 2.94 -8.63
C ILE A 169 -15.99 4.22 -8.75
N TYR A 170 -14.69 4.08 -8.97
CA TYR A 170 -13.76 5.18 -9.21
C TYR A 170 -13.10 5.00 -10.58
N ARG A 171 -13.22 6.00 -11.45
CA ARG A 171 -12.35 6.09 -12.62
C ARG A 171 -10.97 6.55 -12.17
N TYR A 172 -9.99 5.69 -12.42
CA TYR A 172 -8.58 5.94 -12.24
C TYR A 172 -7.95 6.24 -13.60
N GLU A 173 -7.16 7.31 -13.66
CA GLU A 173 -6.40 7.71 -14.84
C GLU A 173 -4.94 7.96 -14.45
N SER A 174 -4.00 7.55 -15.31
CA SER A 174 -2.57 7.80 -15.12
C SER A 174 -1.85 8.01 -16.45
N ALA A 175 -0.55 8.35 -16.39
CA ALA A 175 0.29 8.62 -17.55
C ALA A 175 -0.34 9.66 -18.53
N GLY A 176 -0.98 10.69 -17.98
CA GLY A 176 -1.65 11.72 -18.80
C GLY A 176 -2.87 11.19 -19.57
N GLY A 177 -3.58 10.20 -19.03
CA GLY A 177 -4.78 9.60 -19.63
C GLY A 177 -4.50 8.48 -20.63
N GLN A 178 -3.24 8.05 -20.77
CA GLN A 178 -2.90 6.88 -21.59
C GLN A 178 -3.36 5.56 -20.96
N PHE A 179 -3.50 5.54 -19.64
CA PHE A 179 -4.11 4.44 -18.91
C PHE A 179 -5.36 4.94 -18.19
N VAL A 180 -6.47 4.22 -18.37
CA VAL A 180 -7.75 4.49 -17.73
C VAL A 180 -8.39 3.17 -17.31
N ALA A 181 -8.89 3.10 -16.08
CA ALA A 181 -9.65 1.96 -15.59
C ALA A 181 -10.75 2.40 -14.62
N ASP A 182 -11.88 1.71 -14.63
CA ASP A 182 -12.91 1.87 -13.62
C ASP A 182 -12.68 0.84 -12.53
N LEU A 183 -12.23 1.30 -11.37
CA LEU A 183 -11.97 0.49 -10.20
C LEU A 183 -13.28 0.29 -9.44
N THR A 184 -13.66 -0.95 -9.18
CA THR A 184 -14.71 -1.25 -8.20
C THR A 184 -14.05 -1.40 -6.84
N VAL A 185 -14.59 -0.78 -5.79
CA VAL A 185 -14.06 -0.88 -4.43
C VAL A 185 -15.08 -1.45 -3.44
N ASN A 186 -14.62 -2.02 -2.34
CA ASN A 186 -15.50 -2.37 -1.21
C ASN A 186 -15.70 -1.14 -0.29
N ARG A 187 -16.47 -1.31 0.79
CA ARG A 187 -16.72 -0.24 1.79
C ARG A 187 -15.45 0.26 2.47
N SER A 188 -14.46 -0.62 2.53
CA SER A 188 -13.13 -0.37 3.06
C SER A 188 -12.28 0.49 2.14
N GLY A 189 -12.70 0.72 0.89
CA GLY A 189 -11.92 1.38 -0.15
C GLY A 189 -10.88 0.47 -0.82
N PHE A 190 -10.82 -0.81 -0.47
CA PHE A 190 -10.00 -1.77 -1.20
C PHE A 190 -10.58 -1.97 -2.59
N VAL A 191 -9.73 -1.98 -3.61
CA VAL A 191 -10.12 -2.32 -4.98
C VAL A 191 -10.51 -3.79 -5.03
N VAL A 192 -11.75 -4.12 -5.38
CA VAL A 192 -12.21 -5.51 -5.54
C VAL A 192 -12.17 -5.98 -6.99
N ASP A 193 -12.26 -5.07 -7.95
CA ASP A 193 -12.05 -5.33 -9.36
C ASP A 193 -11.23 -4.19 -9.96
N TYR A 194 -10.06 -4.56 -10.51
CA TYR A 194 -9.21 -3.72 -11.33
C TYR A 194 -9.15 -4.39 -12.71
N PRO A 195 -10.00 -3.97 -13.67
CA PRO A 195 -10.24 -4.72 -14.90
C PRO A 195 -8.97 -5.14 -15.63
N GLY A 196 -8.78 -6.45 -15.77
CA GLY A 196 -7.65 -7.05 -16.48
C GLY A 196 -6.30 -7.02 -15.73
N ILE A 197 -6.25 -6.49 -14.51
CA ILE A 197 -5.02 -6.37 -13.70
C ILE A 197 -5.12 -7.14 -12.39
N TRP A 198 -6.18 -6.91 -11.59
CA TRP A 198 -6.40 -7.56 -10.30
C TRP A 198 -7.87 -7.89 -10.07
N GLN A 199 -8.15 -9.02 -9.42
CA GLN A 199 -9.49 -9.41 -9.00
C GLN A 199 -9.44 -9.92 -7.55
N ALA A 200 -10.33 -9.42 -6.69
CA ALA A 200 -10.48 -9.96 -5.35
C ALA A 200 -11.10 -11.37 -5.41
N GLU A 201 -10.53 -12.31 -4.66
CA GLU A 201 -11.04 -13.67 -4.48
C GLU A 201 -11.67 -13.88 -3.09
N ALA A 202 -11.20 -13.14 -2.08
CA ALA A 202 -11.81 -13.08 -0.76
C ALA A 202 -11.64 -11.66 -0.20
N ALA A 203 -12.67 -11.13 0.45
CA ALA A 203 -12.63 -9.86 1.14
C ALA A 203 -13.56 -9.92 2.36
N GLU A 204 -13.06 -9.54 3.53
CA GLU A 204 -13.80 -9.44 4.80
C GLU A 204 -13.87 -7.99 5.29
#